data_AF-A0A8U0II22-F1
#
_entry.id   AF-A0A8U0II22-F1
#
_cell.length_a   1.000
_cell.length_b   1.000
_cell.length_c   1.000
_cell.angle_alpha   90.00
_cell.angle_beta   90.00
_cell.angle_gamma   90.00
#
_symmetry.space_group_name_H-M   'P 1'
#
loop_
_entity.id
_entity.type
_entity.pdbx_description
1 polymer ?
#
loop_
_entity_poly.entity_id
_entity_poly.type
_entity_poly.pdbx_seq_one_letter_code
_entity_poly.pdbx_strand_id
1 'polypeptide(L)'
;MDESSNVLLLAPLTPTGNRACLELLASTTDPSGANVAAVTYTPPPETWISDWETNVGDLPAELAFIHANTVETNEGPGGTEVPPNVSVARVDPNQPMDIIAPLSEQLTRWEGNGNQTLVSVQTLTVLLEYVDFDTAFRYLHILTHRVQAADAIGFYHMDPDIHDEETINTLKTLFDAVVEVSDDGQEWSVAETYGDRSATSDHAQSHDTDVSVPDSGEGVFSSVLNSVSNLFSGPNERAGQNADGDDGPPSAAGETAESSPSDDQSARDAGVEQFPEEAMLTDEDRIRELLTRYGGRMKQADVTEETDWSKSTVSRKLSKMEEKGLITRVQVGRGNLVFLSGYEPETAKPPFEQETTDR
;
A
#
# COMPACT_ATOMS: atom_id res chain seq x y z
N MET A 1 24.60 -8.69 17.85
CA MET A 1 23.29 -9.35 17.72
C MET A 1 22.57 -8.55 16.66
N ASP A 2 22.05 -9.25 15.63
CA ASP A 2 21.59 -8.67 14.37
C ASP A 2 20.50 -7.61 14.58
N GLU A 3 20.72 -6.43 14.02
CA GLU A 3 19.74 -5.37 13.89
C GLU A 3 18.65 -5.86 12.91
N SER A 4 17.37 -5.79 13.32
CA SER A 4 16.23 -6.19 12.47
C SER A 4 16.24 -5.41 11.17
N SER A 5 16.56 -6.07 10.07
CA SER A 5 16.73 -5.44 8.76
C SER A 5 15.51 -5.64 7.87
N ASN A 6 14.61 -6.57 8.21
CA ASN A 6 13.47 -6.93 7.38
C ASN A 6 12.18 -7.08 8.19
N VAL A 7 11.16 -6.32 7.83
CA VAL A 7 9.87 -6.22 8.52
C VAL A 7 8.74 -6.64 7.60
N LEU A 8 7.97 -7.67 7.99
CA LEU A 8 6.73 -8.03 7.31
C LEU A 8 5.58 -7.21 7.89
N LEU A 9 4.91 -6.44 7.04
CA LEU A 9 3.70 -5.70 7.35
C LEU A 9 2.48 -6.49 6.87
N LEU A 10 1.66 -6.97 7.80
CA LEU A 10 0.36 -7.55 7.54
C LEU A 10 -0.70 -6.45 7.65
N ALA A 11 -1.18 -5.98 6.52
CA ALA A 11 -2.21 -4.95 6.45
C ALA A 11 -3.13 -5.19 5.25
N PRO A 12 -4.44 -4.93 5.36
CA PRO A 12 -5.36 -5.09 4.23
C PRO A 12 -4.98 -4.25 3.02
N LEU A 13 -5.36 -4.69 1.83
CA LEU A 13 -5.17 -3.95 0.57
C LEU A 13 -6.24 -2.89 0.36
N THR A 14 -6.41 -2.06 1.38
CA THR A 14 -7.35 -0.96 1.43
C THR A 14 -6.56 0.36 1.44
N PRO A 15 -7.20 1.51 1.19
CA PRO A 15 -6.54 2.81 1.34
C PRO A 15 -5.92 2.98 2.73
N THR A 16 -6.60 2.47 3.76
CA THR A 16 -6.12 2.48 5.16
C THR A 16 -4.85 1.64 5.33
N GLY A 17 -4.81 0.40 4.84
CA GLY A 17 -3.63 -0.45 4.95
C GLY A 17 -2.45 0.03 4.08
N ASN A 18 -2.75 0.57 2.89
CA ASN A 18 -1.74 1.22 2.05
C ASN A 18 -1.14 2.45 2.75
N ARG A 19 -1.98 3.29 3.37
CA ARG A 19 -1.53 4.43 4.17
C ARG A 19 -0.65 4.00 5.33
N ALA A 20 -1.04 2.96 6.06
CA ALA A 20 -0.24 2.41 7.14
C ALA A 20 1.17 2.00 6.67
N CYS A 21 1.31 1.42 5.48
CA CYS A 21 2.63 1.10 4.92
C CYS A 21 3.51 2.35 4.74
N LEU A 22 2.94 3.44 4.22
CA LEU A 22 3.66 4.71 4.03
C LEU A 22 3.99 5.40 5.36
N GLU A 23 3.05 5.40 6.31
CA GLU A 23 3.24 5.95 7.67
C GLU A 23 4.36 5.20 8.41
N LEU A 24 4.44 3.86 8.26
CA LEU A 24 5.52 3.06 8.85
C LEU A 24 6.89 3.45 8.28
N LEU A 25 7.01 3.60 6.96
CA LEU A 25 8.25 4.05 6.32
C LEU A 25 8.68 5.43 6.86
N ALA A 26 7.78 6.40 6.87
CA ALA A 26 8.04 7.77 7.31
C ALA A 26 8.34 7.87 8.81
N SER A 27 7.79 6.97 9.63
CA SER A 27 8.06 6.94 11.06
C SER A 27 9.49 6.49 11.42
N THR A 28 10.15 5.76 10.50
CA THR A 28 11.50 5.21 10.72
C THR A 28 12.58 6.27 10.57
N THR A 29 12.44 7.19 9.62
CA THR A 29 13.38 8.29 9.38
C THR A 29 12.63 9.44 8.71
N ASP A 30 12.98 10.67 9.08
CA ASP A 30 12.45 11.86 8.42
C ASP A 30 12.67 11.78 6.89
N PRO A 31 11.66 12.09 6.05
CA PRO A 31 11.80 11.99 4.60
C PRO A 31 13.05 12.71 4.06
N SER A 32 13.43 13.86 4.61
CA SER A 32 14.62 14.61 4.17
C SER A 32 15.96 13.94 4.46
N GLY A 33 15.96 12.88 5.28
CA GLY A 33 17.13 12.05 5.58
C GLY A 33 17.00 10.60 5.12
N ALA A 34 16.01 10.27 4.28
CA ALA A 34 15.73 8.92 3.82
C ALA A 34 16.02 8.73 2.32
N ASN A 35 16.62 7.60 1.98
CA ASN A 35 16.59 7.04 0.62
C ASN A 35 15.51 5.95 0.58
N VAL A 36 14.58 5.99 -0.37
CA VAL A 36 13.52 4.98 -0.50
C VAL A 36 13.59 4.30 -1.87
N ALA A 37 13.89 3.00 -1.88
CA ALA A 37 13.72 2.15 -3.06
C ALA A 37 12.39 1.40 -2.97
N ALA A 38 11.43 1.76 -3.81
CA ALA A 38 10.10 1.16 -3.87
C ALA A 38 10.02 0.09 -4.98
N VAL A 39 9.74 -1.15 -4.60
CA VAL A 39 9.39 -2.25 -5.50
C VAL A 39 7.86 -2.30 -5.58
N THR A 40 7.29 -1.92 -6.72
CA THR A 40 5.83 -1.86 -6.91
C THR A 40 5.39 -2.78 -8.04
N TYR A 41 4.23 -3.42 -7.88
CA TYR A 41 3.61 -4.22 -8.95
C TYR A 41 2.43 -3.49 -9.59
N THR A 42 1.61 -2.82 -8.78
CA THR A 42 0.27 -2.40 -9.20
C THR A 42 -0.02 -0.93 -9.00
N PRO A 43 0.29 -0.21 -7.89
CA PRO A 43 0.34 1.23 -8.06
C PRO A 43 1.56 1.54 -8.95
N PRO A 44 1.35 2.19 -10.11
CA PRO A 44 2.46 2.70 -10.88
C PRO A 44 3.16 3.80 -10.06
N PRO A 45 4.44 4.10 -10.33
CA PRO A 45 5.23 5.05 -9.54
C PRO A 45 4.53 6.38 -9.27
N GLU A 46 3.79 6.90 -10.24
CA GLU A 46 3.00 8.13 -10.19
C GLU A 46 1.93 8.09 -9.09
N THR A 47 1.21 6.97 -8.99
CA THR A 47 0.17 6.76 -7.96
C THR A 47 0.81 6.64 -6.59
N TRP A 48 1.91 5.89 -6.48
CA TRP A 48 2.64 5.75 -5.22
C TRP A 48 3.15 7.10 -4.71
N ILE A 49 3.70 7.94 -5.59
CA ILE A 49 4.17 9.29 -5.27
C ILE A 49 3.00 10.16 -4.78
N SER A 50 1.88 10.14 -5.52
CA SER A 50 0.68 10.89 -5.13
C SER A 50 0.16 10.45 -3.76
N ASP A 51 0.17 9.15 -3.47
CA ASP A 51 -0.23 8.60 -2.18
C ASP A 51 0.75 9.00 -1.07
N TRP A 52 2.06 9.01 -1.33
CA TRP A 52 3.06 9.51 -0.38
C TRP A 52 2.84 10.99 -0.05
N GLU A 53 2.71 11.84 -1.07
CA GLU A 53 2.51 13.28 -0.87
C GLU A 53 1.22 13.58 -0.11
N THR A 54 0.16 12.81 -0.36
CA THR A 54 -1.13 12.96 0.31
C THR A 54 -1.08 12.58 1.78
N ASN A 55 -0.35 11.51 2.13
CA ASN A 55 -0.42 10.90 3.46
C ASN A 55 0.78 11.25 4.36
N VAL A 56 1.95 11.46 3.79
CA VAL A 56 3.21 11.73 4.50
C VAL A 56 3.66 13.18 4.31
N GLY A 57 3.50 13.73 3.09
CA GLY A 57 3.94 15.08 2.74
C GLY A 57 5.19 15.07 1.86
N ASP A 58 6.27 15.70 2.30
CA ASP A 58 7.47 15.86 1.48
C ASP A 58 8.08 14.50 1.08
N LEU A 59 8.55 14.40 -0.17
CA LEU A 59 9.18 13.19 -0.69
C LEU A 59 10.50 12.88 0.04
N PRO A 60 10.93 11.61 0.04
CA PRO A 60 12.25 11.23 0.52
C PRO A 60 13.36 11.99 -0.21
N ALA A 61 14.50 12.19 0.46
CA ALA A 61 15.67 12.85 -0.12
C ALA A 61 16.11 12.20 -1.44
N GLU A 62 16.03 10.87 -1.50
CA GLU A 62 16.23 10.09 -2.71
C GLU A 62 15.10 9.07 -2.85
N LEU A 63 14.53 8.97 -4.06
CA LEU A 63 13.44 8.02 -4.36
C LEU A 63 13.73 7.31 -5.69
N ALA A 64 13.56 6.00 -5.69
CA ALA A 64 13.74 5.16 -6.86
C ALA A 64 12.70 4.04 -6.90
N PHE A 65 12.30 3.65 -8.10
CA PHE A 65 11.33 2.58 -8.33
C PHE A 65 11.93 1.41 -9.10
N ILE A 66 11.56 0.21 -8.68
CA ILE A 66 11.63 -1.01 -9.49
C ILE A 66 10.18 -1.47 -9.70
N HIS A 67 9.61 -1.06 -10.83
CA HIS A 67 8.22 -1.35 -11.16
C HIS A 67 8.13 -2.69 -11.90
N ALA A 68 7.62 -3.71 -11.22
CA ALA A 68 7.34 -5.04 -11.75
C ALA A 68 6.03 -5.02 -12.54
N ASN A 69 6.01 -4.25 -13.63
CA ASN A 69 4.95 -4.21 -14.61
C ASN A 69 5.55 -3.68 -15.93
N THR A 70 5.29 -4.40 -17.01
CA THR A 70 5.82 -4.08 -18.35
C THR A 70 4.86 -3.22 -19.15
N VAL A 71 3.63 -3.02 -18.68
CA VAL A 71 2.62 -2.19 -19.35
C VAL A 71 2.88 -0.73 -19.04
N GLU A 72 3.08 0.06 -20.08
CA GLU A 72 3.08 1.52 -19.96
C GLU A 72 1.61 1.99 -19.89
N THR A 73 1.22 2.54 -18.74
CA THR A 73 -0.04 3.26 -18.60
C THR A 73 0.07 4.56 -19.38
N ASN A 74 -0.56 4.62 -20.56
CA ASN A 74 -0.67 5.88 -21.29
C ASN A 74 -1.44 6.88 -20.41
N GLU A 75 -0.78 8.01 -20.14
CA GLU A 75 -1.24 9.16 -19.35
C GLU A 75 -2.75 9.38 -19.48
N GLY A 76 -3.48 9.15 -18.37
CA GLY A 76 -4.79 9.76 -18.22
C GLY A 76 -4.62 11.29 -18.14
N PRO A 77 -5.53 12.09 -18.74
CA PRO A 77 -5.42 13.53 -18.70
C PRO A 77 -5.46 14.01 -17.24
N GLY A 78 -4.33 14.50 -16.74
CA GLY A 78 -4.15 14.96 -15.34
C GLY A 78 -3.31 14.03 -14.44
N GLY A 79 -2.60 13.04 -14.99
CA GLY A 79 -1.74 12.16 -14.20
C GLY A 79 -0.54 12.90 -13.57
N THR A 80 -0.29 12.66 -12.29
CA THR A 80 0.96 13.00 -11.60
C THR A 80 2.13 12.44 -12.40
N GLU A 81 3.07 13.26 -12.85
CA GLU A 81 4.28 12.76 -13.53
C GLU A 81 5.33 12.34 -12.50
N VAL A 82 6.13 11.32 -12.83
CA VAL A 82 7.31 10.98 -12.02
C VAL A 82 8.32 12.14 -12.10
N PRO A 83 8.77 12.69 -10.96
CA PRO A 83 9.76 13.76 -10.96
C PRO A 83 11.05 13.35 -11.70
N PRO A 84 11.72 14.28 -12.40
CA PRO A 84 12.86 13.95 -13.26
C PRO A 84 14.09 13.40 -12.51
N ASN A 85 14.16 13.58 -11.20
CA ASN A 85 15.21 13.05 -10.33
C ASN A 85 14.93 11.64 -9.80
N VAL A 86 13.74 11.09 -10.05
CA VAL A 86 13.34 9.75 -9.62
C VAL A 86 13.64 8.75 -10.72
N SER A 87 14.45 7.72 -10.40
CA SER A 87 14.73 6.64 -11.34
C SER A 87 13.61 5.59 -11.32
N VAL A 88 13.24 5.07 -12.50
CA VAL A 88 12.25 3.99 -12.64
C VAL A 88 12.85 2.89 -13.50
N ALA A 89 13.13 1.74 -12.91
CA ALA A 89 13.46 0.51 -13.62
C ALA A 89 12.19 -0.33 -13.79
N ARG A 90 11.93 -0.85 -15.00
CA ARG A 90 10.82 -1.78 -15.26
C ARG A 90 11.33 -3.20 -15.44
N VAL A 91 10.63 -4.16 -14.85
CA VAL A 91 10.98 -5.58 -14.87
C VAL A 91 9.73 -6.44 -15.11
N ASP A 92 9.94 -7.68 -15.57
CA ASP A 92 8.84 -8.63 -15.75
C ASP A 92 8.37 -9.17 -14.38
N PRO A 93 7.10 -8.96 -13.99
CA PRO A 93 6.58 -9.48 -12.72
C PRO A 93 6.59 -11.01 -12.60
N ASN A 94 6.64 -11.74 -13.72
CA ASN A 94 6.78 -13.21 -13.73
C ASN A 94 8.23 -13.66 -13.47
N GLN A 95 9.18 -12.72 -13.49
CA GLN A 95 10.61 -12.95 -13.25
C GLN A 95 11.07 -12.13 -12.04
N PRO A 96 10.67 -12.46 -10.80
CA PRO A 96 10.98 -11.66 -9.62
C PRO A 96 12.49 -11.51 -9.37
N MET A 97 13.31 -12.43 -9.90
CA MET A 97 14.77 -12.31 -9.86
C MET A 97 15.31 -11.10 -10.64
N ASP A 98 14.56 -10.58 -11.62
CA ASP A 98 14.96 -9.39 -12.38
C ASP A 98 14.88 -8.11 -11.55
N ILE A 99 14.14 -8.10 -10.43
CA ILE A 99 14.10 -6.99 -9.46
C ILE A 99 15.45 -6.81 -8.76
N ILE A 100 16.18 -7.92 -8.56
CA ILE A 100 17.33 -7.97 -7.67
C ILE A 100 18.48 -7.10 -8.15
N ALA A 101 18.80 -7.16 -9.44
CA ALA A 101 19.90 -6.39 -10.02
C ALA A 101 19.69 -4.86 -9.95
N PRO A 102 18.58 -4.29 -10.46
CA PRO A 102 18.34 -2.84 -10.41
C PRO A 102 18.22 -2.34 -8.96
N LEU A 103 17.61 -3.12 -8.07
CA LEU A 103 17.58 -2.75 -6.64
C LEU A 103 18.98 -2.70 -6.06
N SER A 104 19.81 -3.72 -6.28
CA SER A 104 21.17 -3.75 -5.75
C SER A 104 22.02 -2.60 -6.28
N GLU A 105 21.89 -2.27 -7.57
CA GLU A 105 22.56 -1.12 -8.16
C GLU A 105 22.14 0.19 -7.46
N GLN A 106 20.86 0.34 -7.16
CA GLN A 106 20.36 1.52 -6.46
C GLN A 106 20.86 1.60 -5.02
N LEU A 107 20.86 0.48 -4.28
CA LEU A 107 21.40 0.42 -2.92
C LEU A 107 22.89 0.78 -2.89
N THR A 108 23.69 0.24 -3.81
CA THR A 108 25.11 0.60 -3.95
C THR A 108 25.31 2.06 -4.32
N ARG A 109 24.43 2.65 -5.14
CA ARG A 109 24.51 4.08 -5.53
C ARG A 109 24.34 5.02 -4.33
N TRP A 110 23.54 4.63 -3.35
CA TRP A 110 23.27 5.43 -2.16
C TRP A 110 24.23 5.19 -1.00
N GLU A 111 25.11 4.18 -1.11
CA GLU A 111 26.08 3.84 -0.07
C GLU A 111 26.95 5.06 0.29
N GLY A 112 26.97 5.40 1.58
CA GLY A 112 27.81 6.48 2.12
C GLY A 112 27.30 7.92 1.89
N ASN A 113 26.06 8.12 1.40
CA ASN A 113 25.48 9.46 1.26
C ASN A 113 24.97 10.07 2.59
N GLY A 114 24.90 9.27 3.65
CA GLY A 114 24.51 9.70 5.00
C GLY A 114 23.02 9.62 5.32
N ASN A 115 22.18 9.23 4.36
CA ASN A 115 20.75 9.01 4.55
C ASN A 115 20.47 7.55 4.97
N GLN A 116 19.40 7.32 5.73
CA GLN A 116 18.91 5.97 6.02
C GLN A 116 18.31 5.37 4.75
N THR A 117 18.74 4.18 4.36
CA THR A 117 18.18 3.50 3.18
C THR A 117 17.05 2.58 3.60
N LEU A 118 15.89 2.76 2.97
CA LEU A 118 14.67 1.98 3.16
C LEU A 118 14.30 1.29 1.84
N VAL A 119 13.88 0.04 1.91
CA VAL A 119 13.33 -0.72 0.79
C VAL A 119 11.87 -1.01 1.08
N SER A 120 10.95 -0.65 0.19
CA SER A 120 9.53 -0.97 0.31
C SER A 120 9.13 -1.96 -0.78
N VAL A 121 8.43 -3.04 -0.42
CA VAL A 121 7.88 -4.02 -1.37
C VAL A 121 6.36 -4.03 -1.26
N GLN A 122 5.69 -3.47 -2.26
CA GLN A 122 4.24 -3.32 -2.33
C GLN A 122 3.68 -4.03 -3.59
N THR A 123 3.20 -5.27 -3.50
CA THR A 123 3.03 -6.10 -2.29
C THR A 123 3.44 -7.55 -2.55
N LEU A 124 3.73 -8.29 -1.47
CA LEU A 124 3.94 -9.74 -1.54
C LEU A 124 2.70 -10.49 -2.01
N THR A 125 1.51 -9.96 -1.75
CA THR A 125 0.27 -10.55 -2.27
C THR A 125 0.30 -10.65 -3.78
N VAL A 126 0.69 -9.56 -4.47
CA VAL A 126 0.73 -9.56 -5.93
C VAL A 126 1.86 -10.44 -6.45
N LEU A 127 3.04 -10.44 -5.82
CA LEU A 127 4.11 -11.38 -6.17
C LEU A 127 3.61 -12.84 -6.21
N LEU A 128 2.88 -13.27 -5.18
CA LEU A 128 2.34 -14.63 -5.07
C LEU A 128 1.23 -14.94 -6.08
N GLU A 129 0.71 -13.92 -6.78
CA GLU A 129 -0.24 -14.11 -7.88
C GLU A 129 0.46 -14.31 -9.23
N TYR A 130 1.67 -13.77 -9.40
CA TYR A 130 2.46 -13.91 -10.62
C TYR A 130 3.30 -15.18 -10.65
N VAL A 131 3.85 -15.59 -9.51
CA VAL A 131 4.74 -16.75 -9.42
C VAL A 131 4.29 -17.72 -8.35
N ASP A 132 4.70 -18.98 -8.50
CA ASP A 132 4.48 -19.97 -7.46
C ASP A 132 5.19 -19.62 -6.15
N PHE A 133 4.71 -20.22 -5.05
CA PHE A 133 5.22 -19.96 -3.71
C PHE A 133 6.73 -20.24 -3.59
N ASP A 134 7.23 -21.32 -4.18
CA ASP A 134 8.67 -21.68 -4.10
C ASP A 134 9.56 -20.64 -4.78
N THR A 135 9.09 -20.06 -5.89
CA THR A 135 9.77 -18.98 -6.61
C THR A 135 9.72 -17.69 -5.82
N ALA A 136 8.56 -17.31 -5.29
CA ALA A 136 8.41 -16.14 -4.42
C ALA A 136 9.29 -16.25 -3.16
N PHE A 137 9.27 -17.40 -2.47
CA PHE A 137 10.06 -17.64 -1.27
C PHE A 137 11.56 -17.53 -1.53
N ARG A 138 12.05 -18.12 -2.63
CA ARG A 138 13.47 -18.04 -3.02
C ARG A 138 13.88 -16.60 -3.33
N TYR A 139 13.04 -15.86 -4.06
CA TYR A 139 13.27 -14.45 -4.33
C TYR A 139 13.33 -13.63 -3.03
N LEU A 140 12.34 -13.78 -2.15
CA LEU A 140 12.29 -13.05 -0.88
C LEU A 140 13.46 -13.39 0.02
N HIS A 141 13.87 -14.66 0.09
CA HIS A 141 15.06 -15.07 0.82
C HIS A 141 16.33 -14.37 0.30
N ILE A 142 16.51 -14.25 -1.01
CA ILE A 142 17.66 -13.53 -1.59
C ILE A 142 17.55 -12.02 -1.32
N LEU A 143 16.34 -11.47 -1.44
CA LEU A 143 16.09 -10.05 -1.27
C LEU A 143 16.36 -9.60 0.17
N THR A 144 15.85 -10.31 1.17
CA THR A 144 16.04 -9.95 2.59
C THR A 144 17.53 -9.97 2.98
N HIS A 145 18.29 -10.92 2.45
CA HIS A 145 19.74 -10.96 2.61
C HIS A 145 20.46 -9.79 1.94
N ARG A 146 20.00 -9.32 0.77
CA ARG A 146 20.59 -8.16 0.09
C ARG A 146 20.29 -6.85 0.79
N VAL A 147 19.07 -6.69 1.29
CA VAL A 147 18.68 -5.55 2.12
C VAL A 147 19.56 -5.46 3.35
N GLN A 148 19.71 -6.57 4.08
CA GLN A 148 20.59 -6.65 5.25
C GLN A 148 22.06 -6.36 4.89
N ALA A 149 22.57 -6.91 3.79
CA ALA A 149 23.95 -6.68 3.35
C ALA A 149 24.24 -5.22 2.94
N ALA A 150 23.21 -4.44 2.61
CA ALA A 150 23.31 -3.03 2.25
C ALA A 150 23.04 -2.09 3.44
N ASP A 151 22.92 -2.60 4.66
CA ASP A 151 22.57 -1.83 5.86
C ASP A 151 21.25 -1.04 5.69
N ALA A 152 20.32 -1.62 4.92
CA ALA A 152 19.02 -1.04 4.64
C ALA A 152 17.93 -1.72 5.48
N ILE A 153 16.81 -1.03 5.66
CA ILE A 153 15.62 -1.56 6.33
C ILE A 153 14.56 -1.88 5.28
N GLY A 154 14.16 -3.13 5.17
CA GLY A 154 13.15 -3.62 4.23
C GLY A 154 11.78 -3.74 4.88
N PHE A 155 10.76 -3.18 4.23
CA PHE A 155 9.36 -3.30 4.60
C PHE A 155 8.60 -4.04 3.49
N TYR A 156 7.90 -5.11 3.87
CA TYR A 156 7.25 -6.01 2.92
C TYR A 156 5.77 -6.09 3.25
N HIS A 157 4.90 -5.60 2.37
CA HIS A 157 3.46 -5.56 2.63
C HIS A 157 2.78 -6.82 2.12
N MET A 158 1.93 -7.44 2.95
CA MET A 158 1.07 -8.56 2.61
C MET A 158 -0.34 -8.36 3.20
N ASP A 159 -1.35 -8.78 2.45
CA ASP A 159 -2.74 -8.85 2.93
C ASP A 159 -2.99 -10.18 3.66
N PRO A 160 -3.30 -10.16 4.96
CA PRO A 160 -3.49 -11.39 5.72
C PRO A 160 -4.80 -12.13 5.37
N ASP A 161 -5.81 -11.47 4.79
CA ASP A 161 -7.09 -12.16 4.48
C ASP A 161 -7.08 -12.87 3.13
N ILE A 162 -6.10 -12.58 2.28
CA ILE A 162 -5.96 -13.21 0.96
C ILE A 162 -5.26 -14.55 1.05
N HIS A 163 -4.27 -14.65 1.94
CA HIS A 163 -3.43 -15.83 2.10
C HIS A 163 -3.88 -16.69 3.28
N ASP A 164 -3.67 -17.99 3.20
CA ASP A 164 -3.91 -18.86 4.35
C ASP A 164 -2.82 -18.70 5.43
N GLU A 165 -3.15 -19.13 6.66
CA GLU A 165 -2.24 -19.05 7.80
C GLU A 165 -0.93 -19.82 7.57
N GLU A 166 -0.93 -20.90 6.79
CA GLU A 166 0.27 -21.69 6.50
C GLU A 166 1.26 -20.90 5.64
N THR A 167 0.76 -20.26 4.59
CA THR A 167 1.51 -19.36 3.70
C THR A 167 2.11 -18.20 4.49
N ILE A 168 1.30 -17.54 5.31
CA ILE A 168 1.74 -16.41 6.14
C ILE A 168 2.81 -16.86 7.14
N ASN A 169 2.56 -17.92 7.90
CA ASN A 169 3.49 -18.42 8.92
C ASN A 169 4.82 -18.88 8.32
N THR A 170 4.78 -19.47 7.12
CA THR A 170 6.01 -19.85 6.41
C THR A 170 6.80 -18.62 5.99
N LEU A 171 6.14 -17.58 5.45
CA LEU A 171 6.81 -16.35 5.07
C LEU A 171 7.34 -15.55 6.27
N LYS A 172 6.65 -15.55 7.42
CA LYS A 172 7.12 -14.92 8.67
C LYS A 172 8.56 -15.35 9.03
N THR A 173 8.99 -16.55 8.64
CA THR A 173 10.35 -17.04 8.91
C THR A 173 11.47 -16.30 8.15
N LEU A 174 11.14 -15.54 7.10
CA LEU A 174 12.10 -14.76 6.30
C LEU A 174 12.37 -13.35 6.87
N PHE A 175 11.58 -12.91 7.83
CA PHE A 175 11.61 -11.54 8.36
C PHE A 175 12.06 -11.56 9.83
N ASP A 176 12.51 -10.41 10.32
CA ASP A 176 13.01 -10.22 11.69
C ASP A 176 11.91 -9.73 12.63
N ALA A 177 10.89 -9.06 12.08
CA ALA A 177 9.71 -8.62 12.81
C ALA A 177 8.47 -8.69 11.92
N VAL A 178 7.32 -8.85 12.56
CA VAL A 178 6.00 -8.76 11.94
C VAL A 178 5.24 -7.62 12.59
N VAL A 179 4.72 -6.72 11.77
CA VAL A 179 3.79 -5.66 12.16
C VAL A 179 2.43 -6.02 11.60
N GLU A 180 1.42 -6.12 12.45
CA GLU A 180 0.04 -6.39 12.03
C GLU A 180 -0.80 -5.13 12.26
N VAL A 181 -1.52 -4.70 11.22
CA VAL A 181 -2.40 -3.53 11.24
C VAL A 181 -3.84 -4.00 11.12
N SER A 182 -4.68 -3.54 12.04
CA SER A 182 -6.13 -3.76 12.03
C SER A 182 -6.81 -3.15 10.80
N ASP A 183 -8.01 -3.63 10.48
CA ASP A 183 -8.77 -3.20 9.29
C ASP A 183 -9.09 -1.70 9.28
N ASP A 184 -9.25 -1.09 10.45
CA ASP A 184 -9.50 0.34 10.60
C ASP A 184 -8.22 1.20 10.62
N GLY A 185 -7.04 0.56 10.56
CA GLY A 185 -5.73 1.20 10.59
C GLY A 185 -5.37 1.85 11.92
N GLN A 186 -6.22 1.70 12.95
CA GLN A 186 -6.04 2.37 14.22
C GLN A 186 -5.20 1.56 15.19
N GLU A 187 -5.31 0.24 15.17
CA GLU A 187 -4.51 -0.65 16.02
C GLU A 187 -3.40 -1.33 15.24
N TRP A 188 -2.22 -1.36 15.86
CA TRP A 188 -0.99 -1.96 15.34
C TRP A 188 -0.41 -2.85 16.43
N SER A 189 0.05 -4.03 16.04
CA SER A 189 0.78 -4.93 16.93
C SER A 189 2.11 -5.32 16.29
N VAL A 190 3.12 -5.56 17.13
CA VAL A 190 4.46 -5.94 16.66
C VAL A 190 4.86 -7.23 17.37
N ALA A 191 5.31 -8.21 16.60
CA ALA A 191 5.83 -9.48 17.09
C ALA A 191 7.22 -9.75 16.51
N GLU A 192 8.19 -10.07 17.36
CA GLU A 192 9.49 -10.60 16.91
C GLU A 192 9.32 -12.02 16.38
N THR A 193 9.91 -12.28 15.23
CA THR A 193 10.07 -13.62 14.69
C THR A 193 11.38 -14.17 15.24
N TYR A 194 11.33 -14.85 16.39
CA TYR A 194 12.45 -15.64 16.89
C TYR A 194 12.68 -16.85 15.97
N GLY A 195 13.28 -16.62 14.80
CA GLY A 195 13.90 -17.63 13.97
C GLY A 195 15.34 -17.79 14.43
N ASP A 196 15.73 -18.99 14.87
CA ASP A 196 17.11 -19.35 15.18
C ASP A 196 17.96 -19.26 13.89
N ARG A 197 18.52 -18.07 13.62
CA ARG A 197 19.39 -17.82 12.45
C ARG A 197 20.81 -18.37 12.63
N SER A 198 21.10 -19.09 13.73
CA SER A 198 22.42 -19.73 13.88
C SER A 198 22.67 -20.87 12.89
N ALA A 199 21.62 -21.41 12.25
CA ALA A 199 21.73 -22.57 11.36
C ALA A 199 22.19 -22.27 9.92
N THR A 200 22.25 -21.01 9.47
CA THR A 200 22.66 -20.67 8.08
C THR A 200 24.02 -19.98 7.97
N SER A 201 24.68 -19.71 9.10
CA SER A 201 25.99 -19.05 9.16
C SER A 201 27.20 -19.99 9.00
N ASP A 202 27.02 -21.31 8.92
CA ASP A 202 28.11 -22.28 9.12
C ASP A 202 29.06 -22.48 7.91
N HIS A 203 29.16 -21.49 7.01
CA HIS A 203 30.08 -21.52 5.86
C HIS A 203 30.94 -20.28 5.63
N ALA A 204 31.11 -19.42 6.64
CA ALA A 204 32.22 -18.46 6.66
C ALA A 204 33.30 -18.93 7.64
N GLN A 205 34.41 -19.45 7.10
CA GLN A 205 35.61 -19.74 7.89
C GLN A 205 36.09 -18.46 8.57
N SER A 206 35.95 -18.40 9.90
CA SER A 206 36.47 -17.33 10.74
C SER A 206 38.00 -17.45 10.88
N HIS A 207 38.71 -16.39 10.49
CA HIS A 207 40.02 -16.08 11.05
C HIS A 207 39.80 -15.20 12.28
N ASP A 208 40.28 -15.67 13.43
CA ASP A 208 40.27 -14.99 14.73
C ASP A 208 40.86 -13.57 14.68
N THR A 209 40.15 -12.59 15.25
CA THR A 209 40.72 -11.68 16.25
C THR A 209 39.62 -10.95 17.01
N ASP A 210 39.53 -11.28 18.29
CA ASP A 210 38.63 -10.74 19.30
C ASP A 210 39.08 -9.33 19.75
N VAL A 211 38.19 -8.35 19.61
CA VAL A 211 38.25 -7.07 20.35
C VAL A 211 36.82 -6.73 20.79
N SER A 212 36.57 -6.87 22.09
CA SER A 212 35.31 -6.47 22.72
C SER A 212 35.22 -4.94 22.82
N VAL A 213 34.15 -4.36 22.29
CA VAL A 213 33.70 -2.96 22.49
C VAL A 213 32.41 -3.01 23.33
N PRO A 214 32.21 -2.11 24.31
CA PRO A 214 31.08 -2.22 25.23
C PRO A 214 29.75 -1.87 24.57
N ASP A 215 28.76 -2.65 24.99
CA ASP A 215 27.33 -2.65 24.70
C ASP A 215 26.65 -1.30 25.01
N SER A 216 26.09 -0.66 23.98
CA SER A 216 25.10 0.41 24.09
C SER A 216 23.88 0.00 23.25
N GLY A 217 22.88 -0.56 23.91
CA GLY A 217 21.66 -1.05 23.27
C GLY A 217 20.71 0.06 22.85
N GLU A 218 20.56 0.24 21.54
CA GLU A 218 19.40 0.85 20.86
C GLU A 218 19.26 0.13 19.50
N GLY A 219 18.56 -1.00 19.46
CA GLY A 219 18.40 -1.77 18.22
C GLY A 219 17.26 -1.22 17.34
N VAL A 220 17.35 -1.43 16.02
CA VAL A 220 16.31 -1.04 15.04
C VAL A 220 14.91 -1.54 15.42
N PHE A 221 14.78 -2.69 16.09
CA PHE A 221 13.50 -3.15 16.65
C PHE A 221 12.90 -2.18 17.67
N SER A 222 13.73 -1.62 18.55
CA SER A 222 13.28 -0.54 19.45
C SER A 222 12.94 0.72 18.67
N SER A 223 13.63 1.00 17.56
CA SER A 223 13.27 2.09 16.65
C SER A 223 11.91 1.83 16.00
N VAL A 224 11.63 0.64 15.47
CA VAL A 224 10.33 0.28 14.88
C VAL A 224 9.23 0.32 15.93
N LEU A 225 9.46 -0.25 17.13
CA LEU A 225 8.51 -0.14 18.24
C LEU A 225 8.27 1.31 18.68
N ASN A 226 9.32 2.12 18.77
CA ASN A 226 9.20 3.54 19.11
C ASN A 226 8.48 4.31 17.99
N SER A 227 8.74 3.97 16.73
CA SER A 227 8.13 4.57 15.55
C SER A 227 6.64 4.26 15.51
N VAL A 228 6.27 2.98 15.68
CA VAL A 228 4.89 2.53 15.85
C VAL A 228 4.26 3.20 17.08
N SER A 229 4.93 3.25 18.22
CA SER A 229 4.44 3.94 19.44
C SER A 229 4.24 5.44 19.25
N ASN A 230 5.07 6.10 18.43
CA ASN A 230 4.94 7.51 18.08
C ASN A 230 3.76 7.75 17.13
N LEU A 231 3.44 6.80 16.23
CA LEU A 231 2.22 6.84 15.43
C LEU A 231 0.95 6.86 16.31
N PHE A 232 0.98 6.25 17.50
CA PHE A 232 -0.09 6.36 18.50
C PHE A 232 -0.04 7.61 19.37
N SER A 233 1.12 8.25 19.49
CA SER A 233 1.38 9.33 20.45
C SER A 233 1.19 10.71 19.81
N GLY A 234 0.02 10.97 19.23
CA GLY A 234 -0.47 12.34 18.94
C GLY A 234 -0.81 13.10 20.25
N PRO A 235 -0.77 14.45 20.27
CA PRO A 235 -0.31 15.23 21.41
C PRO A 235 -1.28 15.19 22.60
N ASN A 236 -0.96 14.40 23.63
CA ASN A 236 -1.57 14.55 24.94
C ASN A 236 -0.69 15.47 25.81
N GLU A 237 -0.78 16.78 25.56
CA GLU A 237 -0.30 17.77 26.52
C GLU A 237 -1.22 17.77 27.77
N ARG A 238 -0.67 17.22 28.85
CA ARG A 238 -0.74 17.69 30.24
C ARG A 238 -2.11 18.09 30.81
N ALA A 239 -2.56 17.24 31.71
CA ALA A 239 -3.48 17.57 32.80
C ALA A 239 -3.08 18.83 33.60
N GLY A 240 -4.09 19.64 33.97
CA GLY A 240 -3.92 20.74 34.93
C GLY A 240 -5.12 21.67 35.15
N GLN A 241 -6.26 21.14 35.62
CA GLN A 241 -7.25 21.73 36.55
C GLN A 241 -7.56 23.26 36.54
N ASN A 242 -8.84 23.63 36.31
CA ASN A 242 -9.75 24.12 37.36
C ASN A 242 -11.18 24.49 36.87
N ALA A 243 -12.16 23.82 37.49
CA ALA A 243 -13.41 24.29 38.10
C ALA A 243 -14.47 25.16 37.37
N ASP A 244 -15.68 24.57 37.36
CA ASP A 244 -17.00 25.11 37.73
C ASP A 244 -17.73 26.19 36.90
N GLY A 245 -19.00 25.88 36.61
CA GLY A 245 -20.06 26.89 36.49
C GLY A 245 -21.14 26.62 35.44
N ASP A 246 -22.07 25.72 35.74
CA ASP A 246 -23.53 25.95 35.73
C ASP A 246 -24.11 26.95 34.68
N ASP A 247 -24.99 26.49 33.78
CA ASP A 247 -26.45 26.52 33.97
C ASP A 247 -27.20 26.28 32.64
N GLY A 248 -28.29 25.52 32.70
CA GLY A 248 -29.14 25.17 31.57
C GLY A 248 -30.18 26.24 31.19
N PRO A 249 -30.89 26.04 30.06
CA PRO A 249 -31.72 27.05 29.40
C PRO A 249 -33.16 27.07 29.94
N PRO A 250 -33.97 28.09 29.56
CA PRO A 250 -35.30 27.70 29.06
C PRO A 250 -35.96 28.63 28.01
N SER A 251 -37.02 28.04 27.42
CA SER A 251 -38.28 28.64 26.94
C SER A 251 -38.32 29.05 25.46
N ALA A 252 -39.04 28.41 24.53
CA ALA A 252 -40.43 27.88 24.43
C ALA A 252 -41.42 28.84 23.73
N ALA A 253 -42.16 28.23 22.78
CA ALA A 253 -43.42 28.64 22.14
C ALA A 253 -43.41 29.96 21.34
N GLY A 254 -43.98 30.09 20.15
CA GLY A 254 -45.00 29.33 19.43
C GLY A 254 -45.96 30.36 18.83
N GLU A 255 -46.35 30.24 17.56
CA GLU A 255 -47.69 30.57 17.06
C GLU A 255 -47.81 30.39 15.54
N THR A 256 -48.84 29.64 15.18
CA THR A 256 -49.43 29.45 13.86
C THR A 256 -50.44 30.56 13.56
N ALA A 257 -50.52 31.00 12.29
CA ALA A 257 -51.73 31.62 11.75
C ALA A 257 -51.80 31.42 10.22
N GLU A 258 -52.88 30.76 9.78
CA GLU A 258 -53.32 30.59 8.39
C GLU A 258 -54.03 31.85 7.84
N SER A 259 -53.97 32.07 6.51
CA SER A 259 -55.13 32.22 5.59
C SER A 259 -54.89 33.18 4.39
N SER A 260 -54.64 32.58 3.21
CA SER A 260 -55.14 32.77 1.81
C SER A 260 -55.82 34.08 1.32
N PRO A 261 -56.13 34.22 -0.01
CA PRO A 261 -55.34 34.03 -1.24
C PRO A 261 -55.47 35.23 -2.22
N SER A 262 -54.66 35.30 -3.29
CA SER A 262 -55.02 36.02 -4.52
C SER A 262 -54.27 35.46 -5.73
N ASP A 263 -55.03 35.01 -6.71
CA ASP A 263 -54.58 34.61 -8.06
C ASP A 263 -53.77 35.73 -8.74
N ASP A 264 -52.65 35.38 -9.36
CA ASP A 264 -52.33 35.89 -10.69
C ASP A 264 -51.53 34.86 -11.48
N GLN A 265 -52.16 34.30 -12.50
CA GLN A 265 -51.54 33.45 -13.51
C GLN A 265 -50.93 34.36 -14.59
N SER A 266 -49.61 34.35 -14.75
CA SER A 266 -49.01 34.28 -16.09
C SER A 266 -47.47 34.24 -16.07
N ALA A 267 -46.96 33.56 -17.10
CA ALA A 267 -45.63 33.69 -17.69
C ALA A 267 -44.51 32.78 -17.17
N ARG A 268 -44.51 31.56 -17.74
CA ARG A 268 -43.39 30.98 -18.51
C ARG A 268 -42.04 30.88 -17.80
N ASP A 269 -41.94 29.73 -17.14
CA ASP A 269 -40.77 28.86 -17.01
C ASP A 269 -39.62 29.13 -18.00
N ALA A 270 -38.53 29.67 -17.47
CA ALA A 270 -37.17 29.56 -17.97
C ALA A 270 -36.21 29.80 -16.80
N GLY A 271 -36.41 29.02 -15.73
CA GLY A 271 -35.38 28.81 -14.73
C GLY A 271 -34.44 27.74 -15.26
N VAL A 272 -33.33 28.12 -15.90
CA VAL A 272 -32.20 27.20 -16.02
C VAL A 272 -31.65 27.06 -14.61
N GLU A 273 -32.21 26.12 -13.87
CA GLU A 273 -31.61 25.60 -12.65
C GLU A 273 -30.19 25.15 -13.03
N GLN A 274 -29.22 25.71 -12.32
CA GLN A 274 -27.85 25.23 -12.33
C GLN A 274 -27.89 23.75 -11.96
N PHE A 275 -27.66 22.87 -12.93
CA PHE A 275 -27.36 21.48 -12.64
C PHE A 275 -26.07 21.46 -11.81
N PRO A 276 -26.05 20.90 -10.59
CA PRO A 276 -24.77 20.58 -9.96
C PRO A 276 -24.04 19.57 -10.85
N GLU A 277 -22.78 19.85 -11.15
CA GLU A 277 -21.84 19.00 -11.93
C GLU A 277 -21.49 17.67 -11.25
N GLU A 278 -22.31 17.17 -10.32
CA GLU A 278 -22.27 15.76 -9.90
C GLU A 278 -22.96 14.95 -11.00
N ALA A 279 -22.24 14.76 -12.10
CA ALA A 279 -22.58 13.77 -13.10
C ALA A 279 -22.92 12.47 -12.34
N MET A 280 -24.10 11.91 -12.59
CA MET A 280 -24.43 10.58 -12.09
C MET A 280 -23.33 9.62 -12.58
N LEU A 281 -22.32 9.35 -11.74
CA LEU A 281 -21.27 8.41 -12.09
C LEU A 281 -21.98 7.13 -12.47
N THR A 282 -21.66 6.62 -13.66
CA THR A 282 -22.16 5.32 -14.05
C THR A 282 -21.62 4.29 -13.05
N ASP A 283 -22.29 3.15 -12.93
CA ASP A 283 -21.78 2.10 -12.05
C ASP A 283 -20.33 1.67 -12.41
N GLU A 284 -19.95 1.81 -13.68
CA GLU A 284 -18.60 1.55 -14.19
C GLU A 284 -17.61 2.62 -13.73
N ASP A 285 -17.99 3.89 -13.80
CA ASP A 285 -17.17 4.99 -13.27
C ASP A 285 -16.99 4.87 -11.75
N ARG A 286 -18.04 4.47 -11.02
CA ARG A 286 -17.95 4.23 -9.57
C ARG A 286 -16.99 3.10 -9.23
N ILE A 287 -17.03 1.99 -9.97
CA ILE A 287 -16.07 0.88 -9.78
C ILE A 287 -14.65 1.33 -10.14
N ARG A 288 -14.47 2.09 -11.23
CA ARG A 288 -13.16 2.59 -11.64
C ARG A 288 -12.56 3.53 -10.60
N GLU A 289 -13.34 4.49 -10.12
CA GLU A 289 -12.90 5.41 -9.05
C GLU A 289 -12.53 4.64 -7.78
N LEU A 290 -13.33 3.63 -7.42
CA LEU A 290 -13.07 2.79 -6.26
C LEU A 290 -11.77 1.99 -6.42
N LEU A 291 -11.55 1.36 -7.58
CA LEU A 291 -10.30 0.66 -7.88
C LEU A 291 -9.11 1.62 -7.82
N THR A 292 -9.20 2.81 -8.43
CA THR A 292 -8.14 3.82 -8.38
C THR A 292 -7.81 4.21 -6.93
N ARG A 293 -8.83 4.46 -6.09
CA ARG A 293 -8.64 4.78 -4.67
C ARG A 293 -7.94 3.68 -3.89
N TYR A 294 -8.14 2.42 -4.28
CA TYR A 294 -7.49 1.25 -3.66
C TYR A 294 -6.11 0.94 -4.29
N GLY A 295 -5.52 1.86 -5.06
CA GLY A 295 -4.22 1.65 -5.73
C GLY A 295 -4.32 0.85 -7.03
N GLY A 296 -5.48 0.93 -7.68
CA GLY A 296 -5.81 0.29 -8.96
C GLY A 296 -6.22 -1.18 -8.87
N ARG A 297 -6.43 -1.71 -7.66
CA ARG A 297 -6.94 -3.08 -7.45
C ARG A 297 -7.66 -3.21 -6.12
N MET A 298 -8.59 -4.16 -6.01
CA MET A 298 -9.24 -4.48 -4.72
C MET A 298 -9.91 -5.86 -4.75
N LYS A 299 -10.29 -6.42 -3.58
CA LYS A 299 -11.04 -7.68 -3.56
C LYS A 299 -12.44 -7.44 -4.11
N GLN A 300 -12.99 -8.40 -4.83
CA GLN A 300 -14.39 -8.34 -5.27
C GLN A 300 -15.36 -8.26 -4.07
N ALA A 301 -14.96 -8.81 -2.92
CA ALA A 301 -15.70 -8.68 -1.66
C ALA A 301 -15.77 -7.21 -1.23
N ASP A 302 -14.63 -6.51 -1.21
CA ASP A 302 -14.54 -5.07 -0.89
C ASP A 302 -15.40 -4.23 -1.84
N VAL A 303 -15.48 -4.57 -3.14
CA VAL A 303 -16.41 -3.88 -4.07
C VAL A 303 -17.85 -4.02 -3.59
N THR A 304 -18.22 -5.19 -3.06
CA THR A 304 -19.57 -5.45 -2.54
C THR A 304 -19.85 -4.61 -1.30
N GLU A 305 -18.87 -4.50 -0.41
CA GLU A 305 -18.97 -3.76 0.84
C GLU A 305 -19.04 -2.24 0.60
N GLU A 306 -18.15 -1.70 -0.23
CA GLU A 306 -18.05 -0.26 -0.51
C GLU A 306 -19.20 0.28 -1.38
N THR A 307 -19.87 -0.59 -2.15
CA THR A 307 -20.96 -0.17 -3.05
C THR A 307 -22.36 -0.43 -2.51
N ASP A 308 -22.48 -1.18 -1.41
CA ASP A 308 -23.72 -1.77 -0.89
C ASP A 308 -24.50 -2.62 -1.91
N TRP A 309 -23.86 -3.04 -3.01
CA TRP A 309 -24.50 -3.85 -4.04
C TRP A 309 -24.53 -5.33 -3.65
N SER A 310 -25.53 -6.07 -4.13
CA SER A 310 -25.53 -7.52 -3.93
C SER A 310 -24.35 -8.18 -4.66
N LYS A 311 -23.80 -9.28 -4.11
CA LYS A 311 -22.72 -10.07 -4.74
C LYS A 311 -23.01 -10.42 -6.21
N SER A 312 -24.26 -10.77 -6.52
CA SER A 312 -24.71 -11.06 -7.88
C SER A 312 -24.74 -9.83 -8.81
N THR A 313 -24.96 -8.64 -8.25
CA THR A 313 -24.94 -7.38 -9.00
C THR A 313 -23.50 -6.94 -9.27
N VAL A 314 -22.63 -6.99 -8.26
CA VAL A 314 -21.19 -6.76 -8.40
C VAL A 314 -20.63 -7.68 -9.47
N SER A 315 -20.84 -9.00 -9.36
CA SER A 315 -20.33 -9.97 -10.34
C SER A 315 -20.81 -9.66 -11.76
N ARG A 316 -22.07 -9.27 -11.97
CA ARG A 316 -22.58 -8.92 -13.31
C ARG A 316 -21.96 -7.64 -13.86
N LYS A 317 -21.74 -6.63 -13.02
CA LYS A 317 -21.10 -5.38 -13.43
C LYS A 317 -19.64 -5.60 -13.79
N LEU A 318 -18.90 -6.33 -12.95
CA LEU A 318 -17.49 -6.66 -13.22
C LEU A 318 -17.34 -7.48 -14.50
N SER A 319 -18.20 -8.48 -14.75
CA SER A 319 -18.16 -9.21 -16.03
C SER A 319 -18.37 -8.30 -17.24
N LYS A 320 -19.25 -7.29 -17.16
CA LYS A 320 -19.42 -6.31 -18.26
C LYS A 320 -18.21 -5.42 -18.45
N MET A 321 -17.55 -5.02 -17.37
CA MET A 321 -16.34 -4.20 -17.44
C MET A 321 -15.15 -5.00 -17.98
N GLU A 322 -15.06 -6.28 -17.63
CA GLU A 322 -14.08 -7.24 -18.15
C GLU A 322 -14.29 -7.48 -19.66
N GLU A 323 -15.54 -7.65 -20.11
CA GLU A 323 -15.89 -7.71 -21.55
C GLU A 323 -15.50 -6.43 -22.33
N LYS A 324 -15.44 -5.28 -21.64
CA LYS A 324 -15.01 -4.00 -22.20
C LYS A 324 -13.50 -3.76 -22.10
N GLY A 325 -12.74 -4.69 -21.50
CA GLY A 325 -11.31 -4.54 -21.26
C GLY A 325 -10.94 -3.43 -20.27
N LEU A 326 -11.89 -3.00 -19.41
CA LEU A 326 -11.66 -1.94 -18.42
C LEU A 326 -11.05 -2.48 -17.12
N ILE A 327 -11.25 -3.76 -16.84
CA ILE A 327 -10.75 -4.45 -15.66
C ILE A 327 -10.38 -5.89 -16.02
N THR A 328 -9.60 -6.52 -15.14
CA THR A 328 -9.32 -7.95 -15.18
C THR A 328 -9.52 -8.57 -13.81
N ARG A 329 -9.97 -9.83 -13.75
CA ARG A 329 -10.16 -10.57 -12.49
C ARG A 329 -9.22 -11.77 -12.39
N VAL A 330 -8.53 -11.87 -11.27
CA VAL A 330 -7.66 -13.00 -10.94
C VAL A 330 -8.21 -13.71 -9.71
N GLN A 331 -8.25 -15.04 -9.74
CA GLN A 331 -8.64 -15.83 -8.58
C GLN A 331 -7.44 -15.98 -7.64
N VAL A 332 -7.61 -15.57 -6.37
CA VAL A 332 -6.57 -15.64 -5.35
C VAL A 332 -7.15 -16.29 -4.10
N GLY A 333 -6.59 -17.44 -3.71
CA GLY A 333 -7.10 -18.25 -2.60
C GLY A 333 -8.59 -18.58 -2.76
N ARG A 334 -9.42 -18.04 -1.86
CA ARG A 334 -10.89 -18.23 -1.84
C ARG A 334 -11.69 -17.08 -2.47
N GLY A 335 -11.01 -16.05 -2.99
CA GLY A 335 -11.63 -14.84 -3.51
C GLY A 335 -11.16 -14.48 -4.92
N ASN A 336 -11.69 -13.37 -5.43
CA ASN A 336 -11.23 -12.76 -6.67
C ASN A 336 -10.66 -11.37 -6.35
N LEU A 337 -9.50 -11.07 -6.92
CA LEU A 337 -8.93 -9.74 -6.97
C LEU A 337 -9.30 -9.10 -8.31
N VAL A 338 -9.70 -7.83 -8.27
CA VAL A 338 -10.12 -7.03 -9.43
C VAL A 338 -9.03 -6.00 -9.68
N PHE A 339 -8.55 -5.93 -10.92
CA PHE A 339 -7.52 -4.98 -11.37
C PHE A 339 -8.12 -4.00 -12.35
N LEU A 340 -7.73 -2.73 -12.26
CA LEU A 340 -7.96 -1.76 -13.32
C LEU A 340 -7.10 -2.13 -14.54
N SER A 341 -7.60 -1.88 -15.75
CA SER A 341 -6.81 -2.12 -16.97
C SER A 341 -5.46 -1.40 -16.90
N GLY A 342 -4.38 -2.11 -17.24
CA GLY A 342 -2.99 -1.64 -17.10
C GLY A 342 -2.35 -1.91 -15.73
N TYR A 343 -3.14 -2.33 -14.73
CA TYR A 343 -2.68 -2.71 -13.39
C TYR A 343 -2.60 -4.24 -13.23
N GLU A 344 -2.96 -5.01 -14.26
CA GLU A 344 -3.11 -6.46 -14.18
C GLU A 344 -1.80 -7.25 -14.43
N PRO A 345 -1.60 -8.37 -13.72
CA PRO A 345 -1.55 -9.68 -14.36
C PRO A 345 -1.20 -9.88 -15.83
N GLU A 346 0.03 -10.04 -16.35
CA GLU A 346 0.13 -10.62 -17.72
C GLU A 346 -0.47 -12.05 -17.78
N THR A 347 -0.43 -12.79 -16.68
CA THR A 347 -1.12 -14.07 -16.47
C THR A 347 -2.65 -13.95 -16.36
N ALA A 348 -3.16 -12.73 -16.19
CA ALA A 348 -4.58 -12.45 -16.08
C ALA A 348 -5.24 -12.18 -17.43
N LYS A 349 -4.44 -12.05 -18.51
CA LYS A 349 -4.96 -12.07 -19.88
C LYS A 349 -5.65 -13.42 -20.11
N PRO A 350 -6.95 -13.42 -20.50
CA PRO A 350 -7.66 -14.67 -20.70
C PRO A 350 -6.96 -15.55 -21.75
N PRO A 351 -7.02 -16.90 -21.64
CA PRO A 351 -6.30 -17.82 -22.52
C PRO A 351 -6.57 -17.65 -24.02
N PHE A 352 -7.58 -16.87 -24.38
CA PHE A 352 -8.05 -16.64 -25.74
C PHE A 352 -7.30 -15.52 -26.49
N GLU A 353 -6.39 -14.78 -25.84
CA GLU A 353 -5.49 -13.83 -26.52
C GLU A 353 -4.08 -14.39 -26.78
N GLN A 354 -3.81 -15.63 -26.36
CA GLN A 354 -2.59 -16.35 -26.75
C GLN A 354 -2.74 -16.99 -28.13
N GLU A 355 -3.12 -16.23 -29.17
CA GLU A 355 -3.03 -16.73 -30.54
C GLU A 355 -2.39 -15.71 -31.50
N THR A 356 -1.23 -16.17 -32.03
CA THR A 356 -0.62 -15.83 -33.32
C THR A 356 0.33 -14.64 -33.41
N THR A 357 1.48 -14.74 -32.74
CA THR A 357 2.74 -14.26 -33.34
C THR A 357 3.75 -15.40 -33.36
N ASP A 358 3.72 -16.22 -34.41
CA ASP A 358 4.88 -16.43 -35.29
C ASP A 358 4.54 -17.46 -36.39
N ARG A 359 4.54 -17.02 -37.65
CA ARG A 359 4.89 -17.86 -38.80
C ARG A 359 5.32 -17.04 -40.00
#